data_AF-E6VH76-F1
#
_entry.id   AF-E6VH76-F1
#
_cell.length_a   1.000
_cell.length_b   1.000
_cell.length_c   1.000
_cell.angle_alpha   90.00
_cell.angle_beta   90.00
_cell.angle_gamma   90.00
#
_symmetry.space_group_name_H-M   'P 1'
#
loop_
_entity.id
_entity.type
_entity.pdbx_description
1 polymer ?
#
loop_
_entity_poly.entity_id
_entity_poly.type
_entity_poly.pdbx_seq_one_letter_code
_entity_poly.pdbx_strand_id
1 'polypeptide(L)'
;MQEALNPTTTPSNTALGRIASAPLRLVTVREWWDEMDEPTEMLADPEAVFAADEAKLLSLCTVNAITFRAATDEQPAAFPAWVFLAAIPANP
;
A
#
# COMPACT_ATOMS: atom_id res chain seq x y z
N MET A 1 -8.82 35.73 20.31
CA MET A 1 -7.70 35.46 19.38
C MET A 1 -7.71 33.96 19.15
N GLN A 2 -7.90 33.51 17.91
CA GLN A 2 -7.93 32.08 17.59
C GLN A 2 -6.48 31.63 17.43
N GLU A 3 -5.98 30.84 18.37
CA GLU A 3 -4.70 30.14 18.22
C GLU A 3 -4.89 29.08 17.13
N ALA A 4 -4.23 29.30 16.00
CA ALA A 4 -4.13 28.31 14.94
C ALA A 4 -3.33 27.12 15.50
N LEU A 5 -4.03 26.06 15.86
CA LEU A 5 -3.45 24.73 16.01
C LEU A 5 -2.85 24.36 14.65
N ASN A 6 -1.56 24.62 14.47
CA ASN A 6 -0.76 23.95 13.44
C ASN A 6 -0.51 22.54 13.99
N PRO A 7 -1.20 21.48 13.53
CA PRO A 7 -0.73 20.14 13.81
C PRO A 7 0.59 20.00 13.04
N THR A 8 1.71 20.18 13.74
CA THR A 8 2.97 19.63 13.29
C THR A 8 2.83 18.12 13.46
N THR A 9 2.18 17.47 12.49
CA THR A 9 2.03 16.02 12.46
C THR A 9 3.44 15.46 12.34
N THR A 10 4.03 15.06 13.46
CA THR A 10 5.23 14.25 13.44
C THR A 10 4.88 13.04 12.58
N PRO A 11 5.60 12.76 11.48
CA PRO A 11 5.32 11.57 10.69
C PRO A 11 5.48 10.39 11.65
N SER A 12 4.35 9.75 11.97
CA SER A 12 4.38 8.57 12.80
C SER A 12 5.12 7.52 11.99
N ASN A 13 6.25 7.05 12.51
CA ASN A 13 7.11 6.09 11.81
C ASN A 13 6.48 4.68 11.72
N THR A 14 5.22 4.56 12.15
CA THR A 14 4.41 3.35 12.01
C THR A 14 3.88 3.26 10.59
N ALA A 15 3.67 2.04 10.10
CA ALA A 15 3.00 1.76 8.82
C ALA A 15 1.71 2.59 8.64
N LEU A 16 0.81 2.50 9.62
CA LEU A 16 -0.45 3.26 9.63
C LEU A 16 -0.24 4.77 9.60
N GLY A 17 0.77 5.27 10.29
CA GLY A 17 1.14 6.69 10.30
C GLY A 17 1.54 7.21 8.93
N ARG A 18 2.37 6.44 8.21
CA ARG A 18 2.81 6.76 6.85
C ARG A 18 1.64 6.74 5.86
N ILE A 19 0.77 5.73 5.95
CA ILE A 19 -0.42 5.63 5.09
C ILE A 19 -1.39 6.79 5.35
N ALA A 20 -1.67 7.10 6.62
CA ALA A 20 -2.54 8.21 6.98
C ALA A 20 -2.01 9.57 6.47
N SER A 21 -0.69 9.73 6.39
CA SER A 21 -0.06 10.95 5.86
C SER A 21 -0.16 11.10 4.33
N ALA A 22 -0.31 10.00 3.59
CA ALA A 22 -0.36 10.00 2.14
C ALA A 22 -1.20 8.83 1.58
N PRO A 23 -2.52 8.78 1.84
CA PRO A 23 -3.34 7.59 1.55
C PRO A 23 -3.48 7.31 0.04
N LEU A 24 -3.46 8.36 -0.79
CA LEU A 24 -3.59 8.26 -2.25
C LEU A 24 -2.26 8.05 -2.98
N ARG A 25 -1.13 7.96 -2.25
CA ARG A 25 0.15 7.63 -2.88
C ARG A 25 0.06 6.25 -3.50
N LEU A 26 0.49 6.15 -4.75
CA LEU A 26 0.55 4.88 -5.47
C LEU A 26 1.80 4.11 -5.05
N VAL A 27 1.60 2.85 -4.66
CA VAL A 27 2.65 1.91 -4.28
C VAL A 27 2.42 0.57 -4.94
N THR A 28 3.51 -0.09 -5.30
CA THR A 28 3.52 -1.46 -5.80
C THR A 28 3.40 -2.44 -4.63
N VAL A 29 3.07 -3.71 -4.93
CA VAL A 29 3.03 -4.75 -3.89
C VAL A 29 4.38 -4.92 -3.20
N ARG A 30 5.47 -4.92 -3.97
CA ARG A 30 6.82 -5.04 -3.41
C ARG A 30 7.16 -3.87 -2.48
N GLU A 31 6.95 -2.63 -2.93
CA GLU A 31 7.18 -1.43 -2.11
C GLU A 31 6.35 -1.45 -0.83
N TRP A 32 5.11 -1.93 -0.90
CA TRP A 32 4.27 -2.10 0.29
C TRP A 32 4.87 -3.10 1.28
N TRP A 33 5.26 -4.29 0.83
CA TRP A 33 5.87 -5.30 1.70
C TRP A 33 7.17 -4.80 2.33
N ASP A 34 8.03 -4.12 1.56
CA ASP A 34 9.27 -3.50 2.06
C ASP A 34 8.97 -2.40 3.10
N GLU A 35 7.93 -1.58 2.88
CA GLU A 35 7.53 -0.55 3.82
C GLU A 35 6.96 -1.11 5.13
N MET A 36 6.26 -2.25 5.07
CA MET A 36 5.67 -2.89 6.25
C MET A 36 6.69 -3.68 7.08
N ASP A 37 7.94 -3.79 6.63
CA ASP A 37 9.00 -4.59 7.27
C ASP A 37 8.58 -6.06 7.45
N GLU A 38 7.77 -6.55 6.50
CA GLU A 38 7.31 -7.94 6.49
C GLU A 38 8.45 -8.84 6.01
N PRO A 39 8.70 -9.99 6.67
CA PRO A 39 9.85 -10.83 6.36
C PRO A 39 9.65 -11.59 5.05
N THR A 40 9.90 -10.92 3.93
CA THR A 40 9.81 -11.48 2.57
C THR A 40 10.72 -12.70 2.37
N GLU A 41 11.84 -12.75 3.11
CA GLU A 41 12.78 -13.89 3.14
C GLU A 41 12.18 -15.17 3.75
N MET A 42 11.11 -15.06 4.54
CA MET A 42 10.40 -16.21 5.10
C MET A 42 9.37 -16.80 4.14
N LEU A 43 9.09 -16.13 3.01
CA LEU A 43 8.17 -16.65 2.00
C LEU A 43 8.87 -17.73 1.16
N ALA A 44 8.20 -18.87 1.00
CA ALA A 44 8.70 -19.96 0.15
C ALA A 44 8.77 -19.55 -1.35
N ASP A 45 7.88 -18.66 -1.78
CA ASP A 45 7.84 -18.09 -3.13
C ASP A 45 7.30 -16.65 -3.07
N PRO A 46 8.18 -15.65 -2.88
CA PRO A 46 7.77 -14.25 -2.82
C PRO A 46 7.07 -13.76 -4.10
N GLU A 47 7.48 -14.26 -5.27
CA GLU A 47 6.92 -13.80 -6.55
C GLU A 47 5.49 -14.25 -6.72
N ALA A 48 5.19 -15.51 -6.39
CA ALA A 48 3.83 -16.02 -6.43
C ALA A 48 2.90 -15.29 -5.43
N VAL A 49 3.42 -14.96 -4.25
CA VAL A 49 2.68 -14.17 -3.23
C VAL A 49 2.39 -12.77 -3.75
N PHE A 50 3.39 -12.08 -4.30
CA PHE A 50 3.21 -10.72 -4.82
C PHE A 50 2.25 -10.70 -6.01
N ALA A 51 2.32 -11.68 -6.91
CA ALA A 51 1.39 -11.80 -8.04
C ALA A 51 -0.05 -12.05 -7.56
N ALA A 52 -0.23 -12.88 -6.53
CA ALA A 52 -1.54 -13.14 -5.95
C ALA A 52 -2.14 -11.89 -5.29
N ASP A 53 -1.33 -11.13 -4.56
CA ASP A 53 -1.78 -9.87 -3.94
C ASP A 53 -2.05 -8.77 -4.97
N GLU A 54 -1.23 -8.67 -6.02
CA GLU A 54 -1.47 -7.76 -7.14
C GLU A 54 -2.80 -8.08 -7.84
N ALA A 55 -3.10 -9.36 -8.08
CA ALA A 55 -4.37 -9.78 -8.68
C ALA A 55 -5.58 -9.42 -7.80
N LYS A 56 -5.47 -9.56 -6.47
CA LYS A 56 -6.53 -9.13 -5.53
C LYS A 56 -6.75 -7.62 -5.58
N LEU A 57 -5.67 -6.84 -5.54
CA LEU A 57 -5.71 -5.37 -5.58
C LEU A 57 -6.30 -4.87 -6.89
N LEU A 58 -5.88 -5.46 -8.01
CA LEU A 58 -6.42 -5.15 -9.34
C LEU A 58 -7.93 -5.41 -9.40
N SER A 59 -8.38 -6.57 -8.90
CA SER A 59 -9.80 -6.91 -8.85
C SER A 59 -10.59 -5.92 -7.99
N LEU A 60 -10.10 -5.62 -6.79
CA LEU A 60 -10.74 -4.67 -5.88
C LEU A 60 -10.84 -3.27 -6.50
N CYS A 61 -9.75 -2.77 -7.10
CA CYS A 61 -9.75 -1.45 -7.73
C CYS A 61 -10.69 -1.38 -8.93
N THR A 62 -10.70 -2.43 -9.76
CA THR A 62 -11.58 -2.51 -10.94
C THR A 62 -13.06 -2.54 -10.54
N VAL A 63 -13.44 -3.39 -9.58
CA VAL A 63 -14.84 -3.53 -9.12
C VAL A 63 -15.37 -2.24 -8.52
N ASN A 64 -14.53 -1.48 -7.82
CA ASN A 64 -14.94 -0.26 -7.11
C ASN A 64 -14.61 1.03 -7.88
N ALA A 65 -14.17 0.93 -9.14
CA ALA A 65 -13.74 2.06 -9.96
C ALA A 65 -12.69 2.97 -9.26
N ILE A 66 -11.79 2.36 -8.47
CA ILE A 66 -10.70 3.07 -7.80
C ILE A 66 -9.59 3.30 -8.82
N THR A 67 -9.07 4.52 -8.90
CA THR A 67 -7.95 4.86 -9.78
C THR A 67 -6.66 4.21 -9.28
N PHE A 68 -5.96 3.53 -10.19
CA PHE A 68 -4.65 2.92 -9.97
C PHE A 68 -3.77 3.11 -11.23
N ARG A 69 -2.47 2.86 -11.11
CA ARG A 69 -1.57 2.79 -12.27
C ARG A 69 -1.49 1.34 -12.74
N ALA A 70 -1.93 1.08 -13.96
CA ALA A 70 -1.80 -0.23 -14.59
C ALA A 70 -0.32 -0.60 -14.80
N ALA A 71 -0.03 -1.91 -14.79
CA ALA A 71 1.28 -2.41 -15.15
C ALA A 71 1.60 -2.10 -16.63
N THR A 72 2.88 -1.87 -16.91
CA THR A 72 3.46 -1.79 -18.25
C THR A 72 4.63 -2.77 -18.34
N ASP A 73 5.21 -2.95 -19.53
CA ASP A 73 6.39 -3.79 -19.72
C ASP A 73 7.60 -3.36 -18.87
N GLU A 74 7.62 -2.10 -18.42
CA GLU A 74 8.74 -1.51 -17.66
C GLU A 74 8.41 -1.29 -16.18
N GLN A 75 7.14 -1.31 -15.79
CA GLN A 75 6.72 -0.95 -14.44
C GLN A 75 5.56 -1.82 -13.95
N PRO A 76 5.64 -2.40 -12.74
CA PRO A 76 4.53 -3.12 -12.15
C PRO A 76 3.36 -2.18 -11.82
N ALA A 77 2.18 -2.78 -11.63
CA ALA A 77 0.99 -2.06 -11.22
C ALA A 77 1.22 -1.40 -9.85
N ALA A 78 0.62 -0.23 -9.65
CA ALA A 78 0.64 0.46 -8.36
C ALA A 78 -0.73 0.96 -7.98
N PHE A 79 -1.03 0.83 -6.69
CA PHE A 79 -2.36 1.05 -6.12
C PHE A 79 -2.28 2.08 -5.00
N PRO A 80 -3.37 2.80 -4.70
CA PRO A 80 -3.38 3.71 -3.56
C PRO A 80 -3.06 2.98 -2.25
N ALA A 81 -2.13 3.50 -1.45
CA ALA A 81 -1.64 2.87 -0.23
C ALA A 81 -2.76 2.45 0.74
N TRP A 82 -3.85 3.21 0.81
CA TRP A 82 -4.99 2.85 1.68
C TRP A 82 -5.68 1.54 1.27
N VAL A 83 -5.64 1.15 -0.02
CA VAL A 83 -6.32 -0.06 -0.55
C VAL A 83 -5.69 -1.33 0.02
N PHE A 84 -4.39 -1.30 0.30
CA PHE A 84 -3.67 -2.42 0.89
C PHE A 84 -4.20 -2.80 2.27
N LEU A 85 -4.64 -1.83 3.08
CA LEU A 85 -5.28 -2.08 4.37
C LEU A 85 -6.63 -2.81 4.26
N ALA A 86 -7.31 -2.66 3.12
CA ALA A 86 -8.60 -3.31 2.86
C ALA A 86 -8.43 -4.70 2.21
N ALA A 87 -7.36 -4.90 1.45
CA ALA A 87 -7.16 -6.09 0.61
C ALA A 87 -6.16 -7.10 1.17
N ILE A 88 -5.15 -6.64 1.90
CA ILE A 88 -4.11 -7.47 2.50
C ILE A 88 -4.34 -7.45 4.00
N PRO A 89 -4.94 -8.50 4.60
CA PRO A 89 -5.01 -8.58 6.05
C PRO A 89 -3.59 -8.51 6.60
N ALA A 90 -3.38 -7.71 7.66
CA ALA A 90 -2.15 -7.80 8.43
C ALA A 90 -1.97 -9.27 8.82
N ASN A 91 -0.76 -9.81 8.58
CA ASN A 91 -0.46 -11.20 8.90
C ASN A 91 -0.82 -11.44 10.38
N PRO A 92 -1.70 -12.40 10.71
CA PRO A 92 -2.14 -12.65 12.09
C PRO A 92 -1.03 -13.19 12.99
#